data_AF-A0A5N8V7K0-F1
#
_entry.id   AF-A0A5N8V7K0-F1
#
_cell.length_a   1.000
_cell.length_b   1.000
_cell.length_c   1.000
_cell.angle_alpha   90.00
_cell.angle_beta   90.00
_cell.angle_gamma   90.00
#
_symmetry.space_group_name_H-M   'P 1'
#
loop_
_entity.id
_entity.type
_entity.pdbx_description
1 polymer ?
#
loop_
_entity_poly.entity_id
_entity_poly.type
_entity_poly.pdbx_seq_one_letter_code
_entity_poly.pdbx_strand_id
1 'polypeptide(L)'
;MQWTPGPGRCTREELLRVTDGGRRYEPSGYFGTWGIEAARDAIAADADLVMALLDDRDPQVRVAAAYAAVVASGRIDDIRGALHTRLRAEADPAVRAGLVLAIAQLAYEHADPAREAWAKALWSDPAMPPAVRVSAALGWLCLTDTPVPDVLCAVLDACATDETARLMEPLPWMRAADYGGDTGLRRCLRGLLRPESIEPQWDDPWSSPPALT
;
A
#
# COMPACT_ATOMS: atom_id res chain seq x y z
N MET A 1 -6.00 6.88 -23.66
CA MET A 1 -5.20 6.42 -22.51
C MET A 1 -6.14 6.34 -21.32
N GLN A 2 -6.79 5.19 -21.15
CA GLN A 2 -7.86 4.99 -20.15
C GLN A 2 -7.34 3.92 -19.19
N TRP A 3 -6.96 4.37 -18.01
CA TRP A 3 -6.76 3.52 -16.85
C TRP A 3 -8.13 2.97 -16.45
N THR A 4 -8.34 1.66 -16.57
CA THR A 4 -9.45 0.97 -15.91
C THR A 4 -8.89 0.01 -14.87
N PRO A 5 -8.58 0.49 -13.65
CA PRO A 5 -8.64 -0.42 -12.51
C PRO A 5 -10.10 -0.88 -12.40
N GLY A 6 -10.34 -2.17 -12.25
CA GLY A 6 -11.65 -2.63 -11.78
C GLY A 6 -12.00 -1.91 -10.47
N PRO A 7 -13.29 -1.69 -10.15
CA PRO A 7 -13.68 -0.88 -9.02
C PRO A 7 -13.14 -1.50 -7.73
N GLY A 8 -12.21 -0.78 -7.09
CA GLY A 8 -12.06 -0.70 -5.64
C GLY A 8 -12.05 -2.02 -4.86
N ARG A 9 -11.18 -2.96 -5.21
CA ARG A 9 -10.83 -4.08 -4.32
C ARG A 9 -9.56 -3.72 -3.54
N CYS A 10 -9.73 -3.24 -2.30
CA CYS A 10 -8.64 -3.29 -1.31
C CYS A 10 -8.63 -4.70 -0.72
N THR A 11 -7.99 -5.66 -1.38
CA THR A 11 -7.74 -6.98 -0.77
C THR A 11 -6.34 -7.01 -0.15
N ARG A 12 -6.12 -7.94 0.79
CA ARG A 12 -4.80 -8.11 1.44
C ARG A 12 -3.69 -8.39 0.43
N GLU A 13 -4.06 -9.12 -0.62
CA GLU A 13 -3.16 -9.53 -1.70
C GLU A 13 -2.82 -8.39 -2.66
N GLU A 14 -3.68 -7.37 -2.77
CA GLU A 14 -3.51 -6.28 -3.75
C GLU A 14 -2.94 -5.00 -3.14
N LEU A 15 -3.16 -4.73 -1.85
CA LEU A 15 -2.81 -3.44 -1.25
C LEU A 15 -1.30 -3.14 -1.22
N LEU A 16 -0.46 -4.14 -0.96
CA LEU A 16 1.00 -4.00 -0.98
C LEU A 16 1.64 -4.53 -2.26
N ARG A 17 0.87 -5.10 -3.20
CA ARG A 17 1.44 -5.58 -4.44
C ARG A 17 1.68 -4.43 -5.40
N VAL A 18 2.95 -4.20 -5.72
CA VAL A 18 3.30 -3.56 -6.99
C VAL A 18 3.02 -4.61 -8.05
N THR A 19 1.96 -4.40 -8.83
CA THR A 19 1.42 -5.35 -9.80
C THR A 19 2.49 -6.22 -10.47
N ASP A 20 2.53 -7.50 -10.12
CA ASP A 20 3.03 -8.51 -11.04
C ASP A 20 1.98 -8.63 -12.13
N GLY A 21 2.20 -7.89 -13.21
CA GLY A 21 1.38 -8.01 -14.41
C GLY A 21 1.38 -9.48 -14.82
N GLY A 22 0.27 -10.19 -14.54
CA GLY A 22 0.05 -11.50 -15.13
C GLY A 22 0.29 -11.42 -16.63
N ARG A 23 0.92 -12.45 -17.22
CA ARG A 23 1.41 -12.48 -18.61
C ARG A 23 0.39 -11.90 -19.61
N ARG A 24 0.43 -10.59 -19.80
CA ARG A 24 -0.39 -9.84 -20.75
C ARG A 24 0.59 -9.13 -21.64
N TYR A 25 0.48 -9.36 -22.94
CA TYR A 25 1.27 -8.63 -23.92
C TYR A 25 0.59 -7.28 -24.16
N GLU A 26 1.38 -6.22 -24.20
CA GLU A 26 0.89 -4.95 -24.72
C GLU A 26 0.64 -5.06 -26.24
N PRO A 27 -0.20 -4.19 -26.83
CA PRO A 27 -0.40 -4.13 -28.27
C PRO A 27 0.90 -3.96 -29.08
N SER A 28 1.98 -3.53 -28.44
CA SER A 28 3.34 -3.38 -28.98
C SER A 28 4.12 -4.70 -29.12
N GLY A 29 3.61 -5.81 -28.56
CA GLY A 29 4.27 -7.13 -28.60
C GLY A 29 5.28 -7.38 -27.48
N TYR A 30 5.53 -6.39 -26.61
CA TYR A 30 6.33 -6.57 -25.40
C TYR A 30 5.48 -7.20 -24.29
N PHE A 31 6.12 -7.92 -23.36
CA PHE A 31 5.47 -8.27 -22.10
C PHE A 31 5.00 -6.97 -21.44
N GLY A 32 3.75 -6.92 -20.99
CA GLY A 32 3.19 -5.75 -20.32
C GLY A 32 3.86 -5.40 -18.99
N THR A 33 4.81 -6.21 -18.54
CA THR A 33 5.70 -5.92 -17.40
C THR A 33 6.99 -5.22 -17.81
N TRP A 34 7.36 -5.15 -19.11
CA TRP A 34 8.65 -4.59 -19.54
C TRP A 34 8.80 -3.11 -19.16
N GLY A 35 7.76 -2.29 -19.38
CA GLY A 35 7.81 -0.88 -19.01
C GLY A 35 7.91 -0.66 -17.48
N ILE A 36 7.30 -1.55 -16.70
CA ILE A 36 7.39 -1.53 -15.23
C ILE A 36 8.81 -1.89 -14.81
N GLU A 37 9.36 -3.01 -15.29
CA GLU A 37 10.73 -3.43 -14.95
C GLU A 37 11.77 -2.39 -15.39
N ALA A 38 11.64 -1.81 -16.59
CA ALA A 38 12.53 -0.75 -17.06
C ALA A 38 12.47 0.51 -16.16
N ALA A 39 11.27 0.86 -15.65
CA ALA A 39 11.13 1.95 -14.69
C ALA A 39 11.76 1.61 -13.33
N ARG A 40 11.59 0.38 -12.84
CA ARG A 40 12.21 -0.10 -11.59
C ARG A 40 13.73 -0.07 -11.68
N ASP A 41 14.29 -0.50 -12.80
CA ASP A 41 15.73 -0.48 -13.07
C ASP A 41 16.27 0.96 -13.16
N ALA A 42 15.54 1.87 -13.81
CA ALA A 42 15.91 3.28 -13.85
C ALA A 42 15.93 3.91 -12.45
N ILE A 43 14.91 3.63 -11.62
CA ILE A 43 14.87 4.08 -10.23
C ILE A 43 16.04 3.48 -9.43
N ALA A 44 16.37 2.21 -9.64
CA ALA A 44 17.50 1.56 -8.98
C ALA A 44 18.85 2.19 -9.38
N ALA A 45 19.01 2.58 -10.65
CA ALA A 45 20.21 3.28 -11.14
C ALA A 45 20.38 4.66 -10.47
N ASP A 46 19.28 5.35 -10.19
CA ASP A 46 19.26 6.67 -9.54
C ASP A 46 18.87 6.61 -8.05
N ALA A 47 19.07 5.45 -7.39
CA ALA A 47 18.63 5.23 -6.02
C ALA A 47 19.20 6.25 -5.01
N ASP A 48 20.43 6.74 -5.22
CA ASP A 48 21.01 7.78 -4.35
C ASP A 48 20.22 9.09 -4.41
N LEU A 49 19.70 9.47 -5.58
CA LEU A 49 18.85 10.65 -5.74
C LEU A 49 17.50 10.44 -5.05
N VAL A 50 16.90 9.26 -5.20
CA VAL A 50 15.64 8.91 -4.53
C VAL A 50 15.80 8.90 -3.02
N MET A 51 16.90 8.34 -2.51
CA MET A 51 17.19 8.33 -1.07
C MET A 51 17.45 9.74 -0.53
N ALA A 52 18.10 10.62 -1.30
CA ALA A 52 18.30 12.02 -0.90
C ALA A 52 16.97 12.77 -0.74
N LEU A 53 15.95 12.45 -1.56
CA LEU A 53 14.62 13.06 -1.48
C LEU A 53 13.83 12.65 -0.22
N LEU A 54 14.28 11.62 0.51
CA LEU A 54 13.69 11.30 1.81
C LEU A 54 13.90 12.41 2.83
N ASP A 55 14.91 13.28 2.64
CA ASP A 55 15.20 14.42 3.49
C ASP A 55 14.73 15.77 2.91
N ASP A 56 13.88 15.73 1.87
CA ASP A 56 13.30 16.94 1.30
C ASP A 56 12.46 17.71 2.34
N ARG A 57 12.37 19.03 2.19
CA ARG A 57 11.57 19.88 3.09
C ARG A 57 10.07 19.63 2.93
N ASP A 58 9.63 19.29 1.72
CA ASP A 58 8.23 19.02 1.42
C ASP A 58 7.82 17.59 1.88
N PRO A 59 6.86 17.47 2.81
CA PRO A 59 6.32 16.18 3.25
C PRO A 59 5.83 15.29 2.10
N GLN A 60 5.25 15.86 1.04
CA GLN A 60 4.73 15.09 -0.09
C GLN A 60 5.86 14.50 -0.92
N VAL A 61 6.96 15.23 -1.10
CA VAL A 61 8.16 14.72 -1.77
C VAL A 61 8.76 13.57 -0.97
N ARG A 62 8.84 13.69 0.36
CA ARG A 62 9.34 12.59 1.23
C ARG A 62 8.50 11.32 1.11
N VAL A 63 7.17 11.43 1.09
CA VAL A 63 6.28 10.28 0.89
C VAL A 63 6.47 9.68 -0.51
N ALA A 64 6.47 10.51 -1.55
CA ALA A 64 6.65 10.04 -2.92
C ALA A 64 8.00 9.32 -3.09
N ALA A 65 9.06 9.87 -2.52
CA ALA A 65 10.39 9.26 -2.50
C ALA A 65 10.40 7.91 -1.78
N ALA A 66 9.69 7.78 -0.65
CA ALA A 66 9.58 6.51 0.07
C ALA A 66 8.92 5.42 -0.78
N TYR A 67 7.80 5.73 -1.45
CA TYR A 67 7.13 4.76 -2.32
C TYR A 67 7.94 4.46 -3.60
N ALA A 68 8.62 5.46 -4.16
CA ALA A 68 9.52 5.27 -5.30
C ALA A 68 10.72 4.39 -4.94
N ALA A 69 11.30 4.55 -3.74
CA ALA A 69 12.43 3.74 -3.30
C ALA A 69 12.06 2.25 -3.21
N VAL A 70 10.86 1.92 -2.72
CA VAL A 70 10.45 0.53 -2.53
C VAL A 70 10.24 -0.21 -3.85
N VAL A 71 9.92 0.49 -4.95
CA VAL A 71 9.78 -0.15 -6.26
C VAL A 71 11.10 -0.42 -6.97
N ALA A 72 12.24 0.04 -6.44
CA ALA A 72 13.55 -0.16 -7.05
C ALA A 72 13.94 -1.66 -7.05
N SER A 73 14.46 -2.17 -8.17
CA SER A 73 14.86 -3.58 -8.36
C SER A 73 16.17 -3.98 -7.65
N GLY A 74 16.75 -3.12 -6.80
CA GLY A 74 18.04 -3.38 -6.14
C GLY A 74 18.34 -2.43 -4.96
N ARG A 75 19.49 -2.63 -4.30
CA ARG A 75 19.94 -1.86 -3.11
C ARG A 75 18.99 -1.92 -1.91
N ILE A 76 18.34 -3.06 -1.74
CA ILE A 76 17.28 -3.29 -0.74
C ILE A 76 17.73 -2.98 0.68
N ASP A 77 18.95 -3.35 1.06
CA ASP A 77 19.47 -3.08 2.41
C ASP A 77 19.72 -1.59 2.66
N ASP A 78 20.23 -0.86 1.66
CA ASP A 78 20.42 0.59 1.72
C ASP A 78 19.07 1.30 1.84
N ILE A 79 18.11 0.94 0.99
CA ILE A 79 16.75 1.48 0.98
C ILE A 79 16.05 1.20 2.32
N ARG A 80 16.13 -0.04 2.82
CA ARG A 80 15.60 -0.42 4.14
C ARG A 80 16.22 0.45 5.24
N GLY A 81 17.54 0.60 5.23
CA GLY A 81 18.27 1.43 6.20
C GLY A 81 17.85 2.91 6.16
N ALA A 82 17.70 3.47 4.96
CA ALA A 82 17.28 4.85 4.74
C ALA A 82 15.84 5.08 5.22
N LEU A 83 14.90 4.20 4.86
CA LEU A 83 13.49 4.30 5.29
C LEU A 83 13.34 4.21 6.81
N HIS A 84 14.02 3.26 7.47
CA HIS A 84 13.98 3.16 8.94
C HIS A 84 14.64 4.36 9.62
N THR A 85 15.71 4.90 9.04
CA THR A 85 16.35 6.11 9.56
C THR A 85 15.43 7.32 9.44
N ARG A 86 14.77 7.47 8.30
CA ARG A 86 13.80 8.53 8.10
C ARG A 86 12.58 8.39 9.04
N LEU A 87 12.04 7.18 9.19
CA LEU A 87 10.92 6.93 10.09
C LEU A 87 11.23 7.32 11.56
N ARG A 88 12.47 7.11 12.01
CA ARG A 88 12.91 7.48 13.36
C ARG A 88 13.00 9.00 13.57
N ALA A 89 13.30 9.76 12.52
CA ALA A 89 13.48 11.22 12.59
C ALA A 89 12.25 12.02 12.15
N GLU A 90 11.28 11.39 11.49
CA GLU A 90 10.12 12.08 10.92
C GLU A 90 9.16 12.59 12.00
N ALA A 91 8.78 13.86 11.90
CA ALA A 91 7.83 14.50 12.79
C ALA A 91 6.41 14.55 12.21
N ASP A 92 6.30 14.57 10.87
CA ASP A 92 5.00 14.64 10.19
C ASP A 92 4.26 13.30 10.30
N PRO A 93 3.06 13.26 10.90
CA PRO A 93 2.32 12.02 11.13
C PRO A 93 1.86 11.34 9.83
N ALA A 94 1.57 12.10 8.76
CA ALA A 94 1.18 11.54 7.47
C ALA A 94 2.38 10.88 6.81
N VAL A 95 3.54 11.54 6.85
CA VAL A 95 4.79 10.98 6.32
C VAL A 95 5.19 9.73 7.09
N ARG A 96 5.08 9.71 8.43
CA ARG A 96 5.31 8.51 9.24
C ARG A 96 4.39 7.36 8.83
N ALA A 97 3.11 7.64 8.62
CA ALA A 97 2.14 6.65 8.16
C ALA A 97 2.48 6.10 6.77
N GLY A 98 2.93 6.96 5.85
CA GLY A 98 3.40 6.56 4.52
C GLY A 98 4.68 5.70 4.58
N LEU A 99 5.66 6.11 5.38
CA LEU A 99 6.91 5.36 5.59
C LEU A 99 6.66 3.96 6.16
N VAL A 100 5.74 3.82 7.11
CA VAL A 100 5.37 2.50 7.67
C VAL A 100 4.81 1.57 6.59
N LEU A 101 3.94 2.07 5.71
CA LEU A 101 3.41 1.27 4.61
C LEU A 101 4.48 0.94 3.56
N ALA A 102 5.35 1.89 3.22
CA ALA A 102 6.49 1.65 2.33
C ALA A 102 7.41 0.55 2.88
N ILE A 103 7.74 0.58 4.18
CA ILE A 103 8.56 -0.47 4.82
C ILE A 103 7.82 -1.82 4.81
N ALA A 104 6.52 -1.83 5.10
CA ALA A 104 5.73 -3.05 5.02
C ALA A 104 5.70 -3.65 3.61
N GLN A 105 5.59 -2.80 2.58
CA GLN A 105 5.66 -3.20 1.18
C GLN A 105 7.04 -3.80 0.83
N LEU A 106 8.12 -3.13 1.22
CA LEU A 106 9.48 -3.65 0.99
C LEU A 106 9.68 -5.01 1.66
N ALA A 107 9.16 -5.16 2.87
CA ALA A 107 9.22 -6.40 3.64
C ALA A 107 8.31 -7.51 3.07
N TYR A 108 7.19 -7.15 2.43
CA TYR A 108 6.35 -8.07 1.68
C TYR A 108 7.12 -8.67 0.51
N GLU A 109 7.71 -7.82 -0.32
CA GLU A 109 8.42 -8.20 -1.55
C GLU A 109 9.68 -9.04 -1.27
N HIS A 110 10.37 -8.78 -0.15
CA HIS A 110 11.66 -9.42 0.17
C HIS A 110 11.61 -10.44 1.31
N ALA A 111 10.41 -10.92 1.68
CA ALA A 111 10.20 -12.02 2.63
C ALA A 111 10.94 -11.87 3.99
N ASP A 112 10.94 -10.67 4.58
CA ASP A 112 11.61 -10.43 5.87
C ASP A 112 10.92 -11.18 7.03
N PRO A 113 11.60 -12.11 7.73
CA PRO A 113 10.99 -12.91 8.80
C PRO A 113 10.53 -12.09 10.03
N ALA A 114 11.03 -10.86 10.22
CA ALA A 114 10.65 -10.00 11.35
C ALA A 114 9.47 -9.06 11.04
N ARG A 115 8.98 -9.05 9.80
CA ARG A 115 8.01 -8.06 9.28
C ARG A 115 6.68 -8.02 10.03
N GLU A 116 6.14 -9.19 10.39
CA GLU A 116 4.87 -9.28 11.11
C GLU A 116 4.99 -8.78 12.55
N ALA A 117 6.08 -9.16 13.25
CA ALA A 117 6.32 -8.75 14.63
C ALA A 117 6.54 -7.23 14.73
N TRP A 118 7.27 -6.66 13.78
CA TRP A 118 7.49 -5.21 13.68
C TRP A 118 6.17 -4.45 13.46
N ALA A 119 5.38 -4.85 12.45
CA ALA A 119 4.10 -4.20 12.19
C ALA A 119 3.14 -4.34 13.39
N LYS A 120 3.16 -5.50 14.06
CA LYS A 120 2.39 -5.74 15.29
C LYS A 120 2.78 -4.82 16.44
N ALA A 121 4.07 -4.62 16.67
CA ALA A 121 4.53 -3.72 17.71
C ALA A 121 4.01 -2.29 17.48
N LEU A 122 4.02 -1.82 16.22
CA LEU A 122 3.58 -0.47 15.88
C LEU A 122 2.08 -0.25 16.04
N TRP A 123 1.22 -1.17 15.58
CA TRP A 123 -0.23 -0.96 15.71
C TRP A 123 -0.74 -1.22 17.14
N SER A 124 -0.06 -2.07 17.91
CA SER A 124 -0.47 -2.39 19.29
C SER A 124 -0.03 -1.35 20.31
N ASP A 125 1.01 -0.56 20.03
CA ASP A 125 1.49 0.50 20.91
C ASP A 125 0.51 1.69 20.95
N PRO A 126 -0.14 1.99 22.10
CA PRO A 126 -1.06 3.11 22.22
C PRO A 126 -0.36 4.49 22.18
N ALA A 127 0.97 4.55 22.36
CA ALA A 127 1.74 5.78 22.22
C ALA A 127 1.95 6.18 20.75
N MET A 128 1.72 5.27 19.80
CA MET A 128 1.83 5.58 18.37
C MET A 128 0.65 6.43 17.89
N PRO A 129 0.88 7.43 17.01
CA PRO A 129 -0.20 8.22 16.42
C PRO A 129 -1.24 7.34 15.68
N PRO A 130 -2.54 7.71 15.67
CA PRO A 130 -3.58 6.91 15.02
C PRO A 130 -3.27 6.52 13.57
N ALA A 131 -2.77 7.46 12.76
CA ALA A 131 -2.40 7.21 11.36
C ALA A 131 -1.27 6.17 11.22
N VAL A 132 -0.28 6.19 12.11
CA VAL A 132 0.82 5.22 12.15
C VAL A 132 0.28 3.84 12.52
N ARG A 133 -0.63 3.76 13.49
CA ARG A 133 -1.25 2.51 13.92
C ARG A 133 -2.13 1.90 12.83
N VAL A 134 -2.90 2.73 12.12
CA VAL A 134 -3.69 2.30 10.95
C VAL A 134 -2.77 1.77 9.84
N SER A 135 -1.74 2.52 9.45
CA SER A 135 -0.76 2.07 8.45
C SER A 135 -0.06 0.77 8.84
N ALA A 136 0.32 0.62 10.11
CA ALA A 136 0.94 -0.60 10.61
C ALA A 136 -0.03 -1.79 10.63
N ALA A 137 -1.31 -1.56 10.98
CA ALA A 137 -2.34 -2.59 10.93
C ALA A 137 -2.63 -3.05 9.49
N LEU A 138 -2.71 -2.11 8.54
CA LEU A 138 -2.82 -2.39 7.11
C LEU A 138 -1.63 -3.21 6.61
N GLY A 139 -0.41 -2.77 6.94
CA GLY A 139 0.81 -3.50 6.62
C GLY A 139 0.79 -4.92 7.20
N TRP A 140 0.46 -5.07 8.48
CA TRP A 140 0.37 -6.37 9.14
C TRP A 140 -0.62 -7.31 8.44
N LEU A 141 -1.83 -6.83 8.10
CA LEU A 141 -2.85 -7.62 7.39
C LEU A 141 -2.36 -8.15 6.04
N CYS A 142 -1.49 -7.43 5.35
CA CYS A 142 -0.93 -7.85 4.07
C CYS A 142 0.30 -8.76 4.19
N LEU A 143 0.95 -8.79 5.37
CA LEU A 143 2.17 -9.56 5.61
C LEU A 143 1.90 -10.98 6.12
N THR A 144 0.66 -11.28 6.53
CA THR A 144 0.28 -12.50 7.24
C THR A 144 -1.00 -13.11 6.69
N ASP A 145 -1.05 -14.44 6.66
CA ASP A 145 -2.28 -15.21 6.37
C ASP A 145 -3.06 -15.54 7.65
N THR A 146 -2.61 -15.05 8.81
CA THR A 146 -3.26 -15.34 10.08
C THR A 146 -4.66 -14.71 10.17
N PRO A 147 -5.60 -15.35 10.91
CA PRO A 147 -6.91 -14.76 11.18
C PRO A 147 -6.78 -13.39 11.84
N VAL A 148 -7.70 -12.47 11.53
CA VAL A 148 -7.68 -11.13 12.13
C VAL A 148 -7.95 -11.24 13.64
N PRO A 149 -7.04 -10.77 14.50
CA PRO A 149 -7.31 -10.72 15.93
C PRO A 149 -8.36 -9.65 16.24
N ASP A 150 -9.30 -9.94 17.15
CA ASP A 150 -10.32 -8.97 17.59
C ASP A 150 -9.71 -7.65 18.10
N VAL A 151 -8.53 -7.74 18.73
CA VAL A 151 -7.78 -6.57 19.19
C VAL A 151 -7.35 -5.67 18.02
N LEU A 152 -7.03 -6.23 16.85
CA LEU A 152 -6.70 -5.44 15.66
C LEU A 152 -7.94 -4.69 15.17
N CYS A 153 -9.10 -5.37 15.12
CA CYS A 153 -10.37 -4.74 14.76
C CYS A 153 -10.69 -3.56 15.68
N ALA A 154 -10.57 -3.75 17.00
CA ALA A 154 -10.80 -2.68 17.97
C ALA A 154 -9.85 -1.49 17.79
N VAL A 155 -8.57 -1.74 17.46
CA VAL A 155 -7.60 -0.68 17.15
C VAL A 155 -8.00 0.09 15.89
N LEU A 156 -8.39 -0.62 14.83
CA LEU A 156 -8.83 -0.01 13.57
C LEU A 156 -10.10 0.82 13.78
N ASP A 157 -11.08 0.32 14.52
CA ASP A 157 -12.32 1.06 14.83
C ASP A 157 -12.03 2.35 15.62
N ALA A 158 -11.09 2.29 16.57
CA ALA A 158 -10.69 3.46 17.36
C ALA A 158 -9.86 4.48 16.57
N CYS A 159 -8.99 4.03 15.65
CA CYS A 159 -8.03 4.89 14.97
C CYS A 159 -8.51 5.39 13.59
N ALA A 160 -9.42 4.68 12.91
CA ALA A 160 -9.91 5.01 11.57
C ALA A 160 -11.02 6.08 11.57
N THR A 161 -10.72 7.21 12.21
CA THR A 161 -11.58 8.40 12.26
C THR A 161 -11.47 9.21 10.97
N ASP A 162 -12.39 10.16 10.78
CA ASP A 162 -12.38 11.05 9.61
C ASP A 162 -11.17 12.01 9.64
N GLU A 163 -10.68 12.33 10.84
CA GLU A 163 -9.45 13.09 11.02
C GLU A 163 -8.23 12.30 10.52
N THR A 164 -8.13 11.02 10.90
CA THR A 164 -7.09 10.13 10.39
C THR A 164 -7.20 9.98 8.87
N ALA A 165 -8.42 9.86 8.32
CA ALA A 165 -8.63 9.76 6.88
C ALA A 165 -8.14 11.02 6.13
N ARG A 166 -8.49 12.23 6.61
CA ARG A 166 -8.01 13.50 6.03
C ARG A 166 -6.50 13.64 6.10
N LEU A 167 -5.89 13.24 7.22
CA LEU A 167 -4.43 13.25 7.38
C LEU A 167 -3.75 12.30 6.38
N MET A 168 -4.37 11.16 6.09
CA MET A 168 -3.83 10.14 5.18
C MET A 168 -4.21 10.38 3.71
N GLU A 169 -5.09 11.33 3.39
CA GLU A 169 -5.52 11.67 2.02
C GLU A 169 -4.37 11.85 1.02
N PRO A 170 -3.22 12.48 1.39
CA PRO A 170 -2.11 12.64 0.44
C PRO A 170 -1.39 11.33 0.09
N LEU A 171 -1.63 10.24 0.82
CA LEU A 171 -0.94 8.98 0.61
C LEU A 171 -1.35 8.32 -0.72
N PRO A 172 -0.41 7.76 -1.50
CA PRO A 172 -0.72 7.18 -2.81
C PRO A 172 -1.84 6.13 -2.81
N TRP A 173 -1.87 5.26 -1.81
CA TRP A 173 -2.91 4.22 -1.69
C TRP A 173 -4.29 4.78 -1.32
N MET A 174 -4.35 5.88 -0.56
CA MET A 174 -5.61 6.56 -0.24
C MET A 174 -6.19 7.23 -1.47
N ARG A 175 -5.34 7.89 -2.28
CA ARG A 175 -5.74 8.45 -3.58
C ARG A 175 -6.28 7.38 -4.53
N ALA A 176 -5.72 6.17 -4.49
CA ALA A 176 -6.22 5.04 -5.28
C ALA A 176 -7.53 4.44 -4.71
N ALA A 177 -7.72 4.45 -3.38
CA ALA A 177 -8.90 3.93 -2.72
C ALA A 177 -10.10 4.90 -2.76
N ASP A 178 -9.85 6.21 -2.85
CA ASP A 178 -10.87 7.26 -2.77
C ASP A 178 -11.43 7.66 -4.14
N TYR A 179 -11.99 6.70 -4.88
CA TYR A 179 -12.65 6.95 -6.16
C TYR A 179 -14.05 7.60 -6.03
N GLY A 180 -14.43 8.14 -4.86
CA GLY A 180 -15.82 8.58 -4.60
C GLY A 180 -16.11 9.50 -3.40
N GLY A 181 -15.10 9.97 -2.66
CA GLY A 181 -15.21 10.93 -1.55
C GLY A 181 -15.28 10.31 -0.14
N ASP A 182 -14.82 11.08 0.86
CA ASP A 182 -14.91 11.05 2.36
C ASP A 182 -14.99 9.72 3.13
N THR A 183 -14.96 8.56 2.46
CA THR A 183 -15.13 7.23 3.07
C THR A 183 -14.05 6.23 2.65
N GLY A 184 -13.03 6.67 1.90
CA GLY A 184 -11.98 5.81 1.33
C GLY A 184 -11.31 4.88 2.36
N LEU A 185 -10.94 5.42 3.54
CA LEU A 185 -10.29 4.64 4.60
C LEU A 185 -11.20 3.52 5.15
N ARG A 186 -12.41 3.86 5.60
CA ARG A 186 -13.36 2.87 6.16
C ARG A 186 -13.82 1.86 5.11
N ARG A 187 -13.97 2.28 3.86
CA ARG A 187 -14.28 1.40 2.73
C ARG A 187 -13.14 0.41 2.49
N CYS A 188 -11.89 0.87 2.45
CA CYS A 188 -10.72 0.02 2.25
C CYS A 188 -10.58 -0.99 3.40
N LEU A 189 -10.74 -0.55 4.66
CA LEU A 189 -10.73 -1.43 5.83
C LEU A 189 -11.81 -2.51 5.77
N ARG A 190 -13.03 -2.16 5.34
CA ARG A 190 -14.12 -3.15 5.18
C ARG A 190 -13.75 -4.23 4.15
N GLY A 191 -13.15 -3.83 3.03
CA GLY A 191 -12.67 -4.78 2.00
C GLY A 191 -11.59 -5.72 2.53
N LEU A 192 -10.64 -5.21 3.30
CA LEU A 192 -9.52 -5.98 3.85
C LEU A 192 -9.92 -6.96 4.98
N LEU A 193 -10.92 -6.57 5.77
CA LEU A 193 -11.41 -7.35 6.91
C LEU A 193 -12.48 -8.37 6.51
N ARG A 194 -13.19 -8.17 5.39
CA ARG A 194 -14.27 -9.05 4.92
C ARG A 194 -14.14 -9.35 3.42
N PRO A 195 -13.12 -10.12 3.00
CA PRO A 195 -12.90 -10.44 1.59
C PRO A 195 -14.10 -11.18 0.96
N GLU A 196 -14.89 -11.89 1.77
CA GLU A 196 -16.02 -12.73 1.30
C GLU A 196 -17.34 -11.97 1.10
N SER A 197 -17.41 -10.69 1.47
CA SER A 197 -18.62 -9.86 1.32
C SER A 197 -18.65 -8.99 0.07
N ILE A 198 -17.68 -9.16 -0.84
CA ILE A 198 -17.69 -8.46 -2.12
C ILE A 198 -18.66 -9.20 -3.04
N GLU A 199 -19.94 -8.80 -3.02
CA GLU A 199 -20.88 -9.17 -4.08
C GLU A 199 -20.22 -8.89 -5.44
N PRO A 200 -20.35 -9.79 -6.43
CA PRO A 200 -19.84 -9.55 -7.76
C PRO A 200 -20.67 -8.45 -8.41
N GLN A 201 -20.34 -7.18 -8.14
CA GLN A 201 -20.94 -6.07 -8.84
C GLN A 201 -20.20 -5.85 -10.16
N TRP A 202 -20.48 -6.75 -11.10
CA TRP A 202 -20.54 -6.51 -12.53
C TRP A 202 -21.54 -7.51 -13.11
N ASP A 203 -22.79 -7.08 -13.25
CA ASP A 203 -23.57 -7.49 -14.42
C ASP A 203 -22.79 -6.94 -15.62
N ASP A 204 -21.94 -7.76 -16.21
CA ASP A 204 -21.32 -7.46 -17.49
C ASP A 204 -22.45 -7.32 -18.53
N PRO A 205 -22.68 -6.14 -19.10
CA PRO A 205 -23.75 -5.92 -20.07
C PRO A 205 -23.54 -6.71 -21.38
N TRP A 206 -22.40 -7.38 -21.53
CA TRP A 206 -22.06 -8.23 -22.68
C TRP A 206 -21.96 -9.72 -22.35
N SER A 207 -22.22 -10.11 -21.10
CA SER A 207 -22.32 -11.52 -20.74
C SER A 207 -23.61 -12.08 -21.31
N SER A 208 -23.49 -13.03 -22.24
CA SER A 208 -24.65 -13.70 -22.81
C SER A 208 -25.38 -14.47 -21.71
N PRO A 209 -26.72 -14.41 -21.64
CA PRO A 209 -27.46 -15.16 -20.64
C PRO A 209 -27.22 -16.67 -20.84
N PRO A 210 -27.16 -17.45 -19.75
CA PRO A 210 -27.01 -18.90 -19.86
C PRO A 210 -28.18 -19.48 -20.67
N ALA A 211 -27.85 -20.32 -21.65
CA ALA A 211 -28.84 -21.02 -22.45
C ALA A 211 -29.69 -21.91 -21.52
N LEU A 212 -31.00 -21.64 -21.48
CA LEU A 212 -31.98 -22.48 -20.80
C LEU A 212 -32.05 -23.83 -21.54
N THR A 213 -31.64 -24.90 -20.87
CA THR A 213 -32.00 -26.29 -21.21
C THR A 213 -33.30 -26.68 -20.53
#